data_AF-A0A657PPH5-F1
#
_entry.id   AF-A0A657PPH5-F1
#
_cell.length_a   1.000
_cell.length_b   1.000
_cell.length_c   1.000
_cell.angle_alpha   90.00
_cell.angle_beta   90.00
_cell.angle_gamma   90.00
#
_symmetry.space_group_name_H-M   'P 1'
#
loop_
_entity.id
_entity.type
_entity.pdbx_description
1 polymer ?
#
loop_
_entity_poly.entity_id
_entity_poly.type
_entity_poly.pdbx_seq_one_letter_code
_entity_poly.pdbx_strand_id
1 'polypeptide(L)'
;LNLIARKTAELSLTPAAVAQDGFLTTHLIEPLQVPERELIEEFLGLPDDIIDCPTAAQRMVYGEKRRRVPELWDVDSPTVSGSVQNQDAYMQAVAAQRPYFFSHIASTFDQCAERYAGLTGRQYRRINTYRTEDAEYLIVGMGSMIIQAQAVADYLRESRGIKLGVVDVTMYRPFPGDLLGQVLKGRKGVAVLERTDQPLAEDLPLMRETRAAIAKCLENGAAGEVVYAGYESYKAGEAPVLYSGCYGLGSRDMQPEALVGTVENMLPGGGRKKFFYLSVDFVRDEAANPKQEIHIQRLLEEYPQVRDMAVRGSENPNLLPKGSITVRMHSVGGWGAITTGKNLVMTLYDLLGYDIKANPKYGSEKKGQPTTYYLSAAPERIRVNCEYHYVDVVLSPDPNVFGHSNPLYGLKSGGSFIIQSSLDSPEAVWATFPYSARKFIIDNEIRVFYVDGFKIAKEEATNPELQFRMQGNAFQGAFFAASPLMERANLDEQGLFDAIEAQLQDKFGAKGAAVVADNLRVVRRGFEEIH
;
A
#
# COMPACT_ATOMS: atom_id res chain seq x y z
N LEU A 1 5.12 -9.98 10.96
CA LEU A 1 3.82 -10.01 11.70
C LEU A 1 3.13 -11.39 11.70
N ASN A 2 2.89 -12.05 10.56
CA ASN A 2 2.22 -13.37 10.51
C ASN A 2 2.83 -14.42 11.45
N LEU A 3 4.16 -14.58 11.44
CA LEU A 3 4.86 -15.51 12.34
C LEU A 3 4.65 -15.14 13.82
N ILE A 4 4.78 -13.86 14.16
CA ILE A 4 4.57 -13.33 15.52
C ILE A 4 3.13 -13.61 15.99
N ALA A 5 2.14 -13.33 15.14
CA ALA A 5 0.74 -13.57 15.43
C ALA A 5 0.42 -15.05 15.62
N ARG A 6 0.96 -15.93 14.77
CA ARG A 6 0.83 -17.39 14.91
C ARG A 6 1.41 -17.87 16.23
N LYS A 7 2.64 -17.47 16.56
CA LYS A 7 3.29 -17.84 17.82
C LYS A 7 2.51 -17.32 19.04
N THR A 8 2.03 -16.08 18.96
CA THR A 8 1.19 -15.48 20.01
C THR A 8 -0.09 -16.28 20.20
N ALA A 9 -0.73 -16.72 19.11
CA ALA A 9 -1.93 -17.57 19.16
C ALA A 9 -1.65 -18.94 19.78
N GLU A 10 -0.54 -19.58 19.40
CA GLU A 10 -0.11 -20.88 19.97
C GLU A 10 0.17 -20.78 21.48
N LEU A 11 0.77 -19.68 21.95
CA LEU A 11 1.09 -19.48 23.36
C LEU A 11 -0.12 -19.04 24.21
N SER A 12 -1.01 -18.22 23.65
CA SER A 12 -2.21 -17.72 24.36
C SER A 12 -3.44 -18.60 24.22
N LEU A 13 -3.43 -19.57 23.29
CA LEU A 13 -4.59 -20.35 22.87
C LEU A 13 -5.77 -19.48 22.42
N THR A 14 -5.47 -18.29 21.88
CA THR A 14 -6.47 -17.36 21.31
C THR A 14 -6.18 -17.17 19.82
N PRO A 15 -7.18 -17.33 18.93
CA PRO A 15 -6.98 -17.11 17.50
C PRO A 15 -6.48 -15.70 17.19
N ALA A 16 -5.56 -15.59 16.24
CA ALA A 16 -5.09 -14.31 15.72
C ALA A 16 -5.57 -14.12 14.27
N ALA A 17 -6.00 -12.90 13.96
CA ALA A 17 -6.28 -12.47 12.60
C ALA A 17 -5.26 -11.41 12.18
N VAL A 18 -4.54 -11.66 11.09
CA VAL A 18 -3.64 -10.67 10.48
C VAL A 18 -4.28 -10.17 9.20
N ALA A 19 -4.56 -8.88 9.16
CA ALA A 19 -5.15 -8.21 8.00
C ALA A 19 -4.11 -7.32 7.33
N GLN A 20 -4.25 -7.18 6.01
CA GLN A 20 -3.49 -6.26 5.18
C GLN A 20 -4.41 -5.69 4.10
N ASP A 21 -4.01 -4.59 3.50
CA ASP A 21 -4.86 -3.89 2.55
C ASP A 21 -5.02 -4.64 1.22
N GLY A 22 -6.29 -4.86 0.85
CA GLY A 22 -6.67 -5.45 -0.44
C GLY A 22 -6.19 -4.58 -1.60
N PHE A 23 -5.64 -5.22 -2.64
CA PHE A 23 -4.95 -4.63 -3.79
C PHE A 23 -3.71 -3.78 -3.46
N LEU A 24 -3.82 -2.82 -2.54
CA LEU A 24 -2.76 -1.87 -2.18
C LEU A 24 -1.56 -2.51 -1.47
N THR A 25 -1.73 -3.69 -0.86
CA THR A 25 -0.63 -4.50 -0.31
C THR A 25 -0.64 -5.91 -0.88
N THR A 26 -1.80 -6.56 -0.93
CA THR A 26 -1.91 -7.96 -1.42
C THR A 26 -1.48 -8.18 -2.88
N HIS A 27 -1.57 -7.15 -3.73
CA HIS A 27 -1.23 -7.23 -5.16
C HIS A 27 -0.07 -6.31 -5.56
N LEU A 28 0.47 -5.55 -4.59
CA LEU A 28 1.63 -4.71 -4.81
C LEU A 28 2.85 -5.60 -5.00
N ILE A 29 3.56 -5.40 -6.09
CA ILE A 29 4.84 -6.06 -6.36
C ILE A 29 5.93 -5.17 -5.80
N GLU A 30 6.69 -5.70 -4.85
CA GLU A 30 7.86 -5.05 -4.27
C GLU A 30 8.86 -6.11 -3.79
N PRO A 31 10.16 -5.81 -3.72
CA PRO A 31 11.12 -6.71 -3.12
C PRO A 31 10.83 -6.83 -1.63
N LEU A 32 10.91 -8.05 -1.11
CA LEU A 32 10.69 -8.34 0.31
C LEU A 32 11.65 -9.41 0.81
N GLN A 33 12.09 -9.27 2.05
CA GLN A 33 12.92 -10.26 2.72
C GLN A 33 12.03 -11.35 3.36
N VAL A 34 11.80 -12.42 2.60
CA VAL A 34 11.05 -13.59 3.06
C VAL A 34 11.84 -14.29 4.19
N PRO A 35 11.20 -14.70 5.29
CA PRO A 35 11.86 -15.54 6.28
C PRO A 35 12.23 -16.91 5.69
N GLU A 36 13.49 -17.32 5.86
CA GLU A 36 13.98 -18.65 5.50
C GLU A 36 13.28 -19.75 6.31
N ARG A 37 13.30 -20.99 5.82
CA ARG A 37 12.60 -22.10 6.46
C ARG A 37 13.14 -22.39 7.85
N GLU A 38 14.46 -22.31 7.99
CA GLU A 38 15.22 -22.52 9.21
C GLU A 38 14.83 -21.48 10.27
N LEU A 39 14.68 -20.21 9.88
CA LEU A 39 14.17 -19.15 10.76
C LEU A 39 12.72 -19.43 11.20
N ILE A 40 11.87 -19.92 10.30
CA ILE A 40 10.48 -20.28 10.64
C ILE A 40 10.46 -21.41 11.66
N GLU A 41 11.28 -22.44 11.45
CA GLU A 41 11.42 -23.58 12.35
C GLU A 41 11.98 -23.17 13.72
N GLU A 42 13.04 -22.37 13.75
CA GLU A 42 13.61 -21.83 15.00
C GLU A 42 12.62 -20.94 15.76
N PHE A 43 11.85 -20.12 15.03
CA PHE A 43 10.92 -19.19 15.66
C PHE A 43 9.64 -19.88 16.13
N LEU A 44 9.00 -20.72 15.31
CA LEU A 44 7.71 -21.34 15.64
C LEU A 44 7.85 -22.68 16.37
N GLY A 45 8.82 -23.51 15.99
CA GLY A 45 8.90 -24.91 16.39
C GLY A 45 7.89 -25.81 15.67
N LEU A 46 7.84 -27.07 16.07
CA LEU A 46 6.88 -28.05 15.54
C LEU A 46 5.56 -28.02 16.33
N PRO A 47 4.42 -28.37 15.70
CA PRO A 47 3.12 -28.38 16.37
C PRO A 47 3.03 -29.34 17.57
N ASP A 48 3.78 -30.44 17.54
CA ASP A 48 3.84 -31.49 18.54
C ASP A 48 4.95 -31.29 19.59
N ASP A 49 5.73 -30.21 19.49
CA ASP A 49 6.70 -29.83 20.51
C ASP A 49 6.05 -29.75 21.89
N ILE A 50 6.73 -30.29 22.90
CA ILE A 50 6.34 -30.13 24.31
C ILE A 50 6.96 -28.84 24.84
N ILE A 51 6.10 -27.88 25.18
CA ILE A 51 6.47 -26.57 25.71
C ILE A 51 5.97 -26.43 27.15
N ASP A 52 6.62 -25.55 27.91
CA ASP A 52 6.09 -25.14 29.22
C ASP A 52 4.77 -24.39 29.03
N CYS A 53 3.81 -24.66 29.90
CA CYS A 53 2.52 -23.99 29.89
C CYS A 53 2.71 -22.48 30.19
N PRO A 54 2.43 -21.57 29.23
CA PRO A 54 2.73 -20.15 29.36
C PRO A 54 1.93 -19.43 30.44
N THR A 55 0.78 -19.97 30.85
CA THR A 55 -0.13 -19.32 31.81
C THR A 55 -0.56 -20.26 32.91
N ALA A 56 -0.98 -19.69 34.05
CA ALA A 56 -1.51 -20.47 35.16
C ALA A 56 -2.76 -21.26 34.77
N ALA A 57 -3.66 -20.68 33.97
CA ALA A 57 -4.84 -21.37 33.46
C ALA A 57 -4.47 -22.58 32.60
N GLN A 58 -3.46 -22.45 31.74
CA GLN A 58 -2.96 -23.58 30.96
C GLN A 58 -2.30 -24.65 31.84
N ARG A 59 -1.57 -24.26 32.90
CA ARG A 59 -1.02 -25.22 33.87
C ARG A 59 -2.10 -26.00 34.62
N MET A 60 -3.21 -25.36 34.96
CA MET A 60 -4.34 -26.04 35.62
C MET A 60 -5.01 -27.08 34.71
N VAL A 61 -5.00 -26.87 33.39
CA VAL A 61 -5.63 -27.78 32.42
C VAL A 61 -4.69 -28.89 31.97
N TYR A 62 -3.43 -28.55 31.65
CA TYR A 62 -2.49 -29.47 31.01
C TYR A 62 -1.32 -29.93 31.91
N GLY A 63 -1.17 -29.37 33.11
CA GLY A 63 0.03 -29.55 33.95
C GLY A 63 1.16 -28.61 33.55
N GLU A 64 2.38 -28.87 34.03
CA GLU A 64 3.53 -27.97 33.81
C GLU A 64 3.91 -27.79 32.32
N LYS A 65 3.65 -28.82 31.51
CA LYS A 65 3.99 -28.84 30.09
C LYS A 65 2.81 -29.29 29.26
N ARG A 66 2.78 -28.87 28.00
CA ARG A 66 1.79 -29.28 27.01
C ARG A 66 2.38 -29.34 25.61
N ARG A 67 1.67 -29.99 24.69
CA ARG A 67 1.92 -29.81 23.25
C ARG A 67 1.70 -28.35 22.85
N ARG A 68 2.54 -27.83 21.94
CA ARG A 68 2.47 -26.46 21.42
C ARG A 68 1.12 -26.16 20.79
N VAL A 69 0.64 -27.06 19.94
CA VAL A 69 -0.75 -27.09 19.49
C VAL A 69 -1.45 -28.16 20.31
N PRO A 70 -2.30 -27.78 21.28
CA PRO A 70 -2.97 -28.76 22.12
C PRO A 70 -3.88 -29.68 21.29
N GLU A 71 -3.86 -30.96 21.61
CA GLU A 71 -4.94 -31.87 21.22
C GLU A 71 -6.08 -31.68 22.21
N LEU A 72 -7.25 -31.33 21.69
CA LEU A 72 -8.41 -31.03 22.53
C LEU A 72 -8.96 -32.29 23.21
N TRP A 73 -8.83 -33.45 22.56
CA TRP A 73 -9.26 -34.74 23.06
C TRP A 73 -8.47 -35.85 22.35
N ASP A 74 -8.32 -36.97 23.05
CA ASP A 74 -7.93 -38.25 22.47
C ASP A 74 -8.71 -39.39 23.17
N VAL A 75 -8.38 -40.65 22.88
CA VAL A 75 -9.07 -41.82 23.45
C VAL A 75 -8.79 -42.03 24.95
N ASP A 76 -7.62 -41.58 25.41
CA ASP A 76 -7.15 -41.67 26.79
C ASP A 76 -7.52 -40.42 27.61
N SER A 77 -7.75 -39.27 26.93
CA SER A 77 -8.13 -37.96 27.47
C SER A 77 -9.40 -37.43 26.79
N PRO A 78 -10.59 -37.98 27.10
CA PRO A 78 -11.84 -37.55 26.49
C PRO A 78 -12.28 -36.17 27.00
N THR A 79 -12.62 -35.27 26.07
CA THR A 79 -13.13 -33.91 26.38
C THR A 79 -14.47 -33.66 25.70
N VAL A 80 -15.38 -32.99 26.40
CA VAL A 80 -16.61 -32.43 25.81
C VAL A 80 -16.40 -30.94 25.56
N SER A 81 -16.55 -30.52 24.31
CA SER A 81 -16.52 -29.11 23.89
C SER A 81 -17.89 -28.67 23.38
N GLY A 82 -18.26 -27.42 23.62
CA GLY A 82 -19.53 -26.86 23.15
C GLY A 82 -20.78 -27.39 23.89
N SER A 83 -20.64 -27.74 25.17
CA SER A 83 -21.77 -28.15 26.00
C SER A 83 -22.87 -27.09 26.08
N VAL A 84 -24.13 -27.52 26.22
CA VAL A 84 -25.24 -26.62 26.54
C VAL A 84 -25.10 -26.14 27.99
N GLN A 85 -25.17 -24.82 28.20
CA GLN A 85 -25.01 -24.19 29.52
C GLN A 85 -26.24 -23.36 29.88
N ASN A 86 -26.62 -23.37 31.16
CA ASN A 86 -27.61 -22.43 31.71
C ASN A 86 -26.99 -21.05 31.95
N GLN A 87 -27.83 -20.06 32.28
CA GLN A 87 -27.45 -18.65 32.29
C GLN A 87 -26.29 -18.32 33.26
N ASP A 88 -26.28 -18.98 34.43
CA ASP A 88 -25.26 -18.81 35.47
C ASP A 88 -23.87 -19.27 35.01
N ALA A 89 -23.77 -20.50 34.51
CA ALA A 89 -22.54 -21.07 33.99
C ALA A 89 -22.05 -20.31 32.75
N TYR A 90 -22.95 -19.93 31.85
CA TYR A 90 -22.60 -19.19 30.64
C TYR A 90 -22.01 -17.82 30.96
N MET A 91 -22.66 -17.04 31.85
CA MET A 91 -22.15 -15.72 32.24
C MET A 91 -20.77 -15.82 32.91
N GLN A 92 -20.59 -16.82 33.78
CA GLN A 92 -19.29 -17.09 34.41
C GLN A 92 -18.21 -17.43 33.37
N ALA A 93 -18.52 -18.31 32.41
CA ALA A 93 -17.59 -18.70 31.36
C ALA A 93 -17.17 -17.49 30.50
N VAL A 94 -18.11 -16.63 30.10
CA VAL A 94 -17.82 -15.40 29.34
C VAL A 94 -16.93 -14.45 30.13
N ALA A 95 -17.23 -14.20 31.41
CA ALA A 95 -16.42 -13.32 32.25
C ALA A 95 -15.00 -13.89 32.49
N ALA A 96 -14.91 -15.21 32.69
CA ALA A 96 -13.67 -15.94 32.92
C ALA A 96 -12.70 -15.90 31.73
N GLN A 97 -13.18 -15.62 30.51
CA GLN A 97 -12.30 -15.47 29.34
C GLN A 97 -11.24 -14.37 29.54
N ARG A 98 -11.58 -13.29 30.25
CA ARG A 98 -10.67 -12.17 30.51
C ARG A 98 -9.40 -12.60 31.25
N PRO A 99 -9.47 -13.16 32.47
CA PRO A 99 -8.28 -13.57 33.19
C PRO A 99 -7.60 -14.79 32.54
N TYR A 100 -8.37 -15.76 32.01
CA TYR A 100 -7.81 -17.05 31.60
C TYR A 100 -7.25 -17.08 30.18
N PHE A 101 -7.77 -16.27 29.26
CA PHE A 101 -7.35 -16.28 27.84
C PHE A 101 -6.82 -14.93 27.35
N PHE A 102 -7.35 -13.80 27.83
CA PHE A 102 -7.09 -12.51 27.17
C PHE A 102 -6.05 -11.62 27.85
N SER A 103 -5.97 -11.63 29.19
CA SER A 103 -5.17 -10.71 30.00
C SER A 103 -3.67 -10.68 29.65
N HIS A 104 -3.13 -11.82 29.18
CA HIS A 104 -1.71 -12.02 28.91
C HIS A 104 -1.37 -11.90 27.41
N ILE A 105 -2.34 -11.63 26.53
CA ILE A 105 -2.08 -11.58 25.07
C ILE A 105 -1.10 -10.45 24.73
N ALA A 106 -1.27 -9.27 25.34
CA ALA A 106 -0.42 -8.12 25.05
C ALA A 106 1.06 -8.39 25.39
N SER A 107 1.32 -8.91 26.60
CA SER A 107 2.69 -9.27 27.01
C SER A 107 3.26 -10.45 26.22
N THR A 108 2.42 -11.44 25.89
CA THR A 108 2.83 -12.58 25.03
C THR A 108 3.23 -12.10 23.64
N PHE A 109 2.49 -11.16 23.06
CA PHE A 109 2.82 -10.54 21.78
C PHE A 109 4.14 -9.77 21.87
N ASP A 110 4.30 -8.93 22.89
CA ASP A 110 5.51 -8.12 23.08
C ASP A 110 6.77 -9.02 23.18
N GLN A 111 6.71 -10.11 23.95
CA GLN A 111 7.78 -11.11 24.03
C GLN A 111 8.05 -11.81 22.69
N CYS A 112 7.00 -12.18 21.96
CA CYS A 112 7.16 -12.80 20.64
C CYS A 112 7.78 -11.84 19.62
N ALA A 113 7.39 -10.56 19.66
CA ALA A 113 7.91 -9.54 18.79
C ALA A 113 9.38 -9.20 19.10
N GLU A 114 9.75 -9.14 20.38
CA GLU A 114 11.13 -8.97 20.83
C GLU A 114 12.01 -10.15 20.39
N ARG A 115 11.55 -11.39 20.58
CA ARG A 115 12.28 -12.57 20.10
C ARG A 115 12.46 -12.53 18.58
N TYR A 116 11.43 -12.14 17.83
CA TYR A 116 11.53 -12.02 16.38
C TYR A 116 12.54 -10.94 15.96
N ALA A 117 12.58 -9.83 16.70
CA ALA A 117 13.57 -8.78 16.49
C ALA A 117 14.99 -9.28 16.81
N GLY A 118 15.18 -10.09 17.86
CA GLY A 118 16.47 -10.70 18.19
C GLY A 118 17.00 -11.62 17.09
N LEU A 119 16.13 -12.35 16.39
CA LEU A 119 16.52 -13.24 15.29
C LEU A 119 16.72 -12.52 13.95
N THR A 120 16.00 -11.41 13.72
CA THR A 120 15.90 -10.83 12.36
C THR A 120 16.30 -9.36 12.26
N GLY A 121 16.56 -8.69 13.39
CA GLY A 121 16.71 -7.23 13.47
C GLY A 121 15.43 -6.42 13.24
N ARG A 122 14.33 -7.06 12.80
CA ARG A 122 13.07 -6.38 12.48
C ARG A 122 12.20 -6.20 13.71
N GLN A 123 12.06 -4.95 14.14
CA GLN A 123 11.25 -4.59 15.31
C GLN A 123 9.77 -4.49 14.94
N TYR A 124 8.92 -5.16 15.72
CA TYR A 124 7.48 -4.99 15.71
C TYR A 124 7.04 -4.67 17.14
N ARG A 125 6.02 -3.82 17.26
CA ARG A 125 5.41 -3.43 18.53
C ARG A 125 3.90 -3.39 18.36
N ARG A 126 3.14 -3.30 19.46
CA ARG A 126 1.68 -3.13 19.39
C ARG A 126 1.28 -1.81 18.72
N ILE A 127 2.11 -0.77 18.91
CA ILE A 127 2.15 0.44 18.08
C ILE A 127 3.58 0.73 17.65
N ASN A 128 3.79 1.18 16.40
CA ASN A 128 5.07 1.74 15.96
C ASN A 128 4.96 3.27 15.88
N THR A 129 6.05 3.95 16.22
CA THR A 129 6.13 5.41 16.17
C THR A 129 7.19 5.86 15.17
N TYR A 130 6.96 7.01 14.53
CA TYR A 130 7.91 7.65 13.64
C TYR A 130 7.93 9.16 13.91
N ARG A 131 9.09 9.66 14.36
CA ARG A 131 9.35 11.08 14.71
C ARG A 131 8.32 11.67 15.69
N THR A 132 7.96 10.92 16.73
CA THR A 132 6.92 11.30 17.70
C THR A 132 7.45 12.03 18.93
N GLU A 133 8.75 11.97 19.17
CA GLU A 133 9.40 12.43 20.41
C GLU A 133 9.17 13.93 20.63
N ASP A 134 9.44 14.74 19.61
CA ASP A 134 9.26 16.19 19.60
C ASP A 134 8.03 16.65 18.79
N ALA A 135 7.18 15.71 18.35
CA ALA A 135 6.02 16.02 17.52
C ALA A 135 5.01 16.91 18.25
N GLU A 136 4.48 17.92 17.55
CA GLU A 136 3.34 18.71 18.01
C GLU A 136 2.02 18.20 17.44
N TYR A 137 2.08 17.60 16.25
CA TYR A 137 0.94 17.01 15.54
C TYR A 137 1.20 15.55 15.24
N LEU A 138 0.16 14.73 15.24
CA LEU A 138 0.27 13.31 14.90
C LEU A 138 -0.74 12.89 13.83
N ILE A 139 -0.32 11.96 12.97
CA ILE A 139 -1.23 11.09 12.21
C ILE A 139 -1.22 9.71 12.87
N VAL A 140 -2.40 9.17 13.17
CA VAL A 140 -2.60 7.82 13.71
C VAL A 140 -3.37 7.01 12.68
N GLY A 141 -2.94 5.80 12.36
CA GLY A 141 -3.63 4.94 11.40
C GLY A 141 -3.15 3.49 11.45
N MET A 142 -3.53 2.71 10.43
CA MET A 142 -3.18 1.29 10.32
C MET A 142 -3.01 0.87 8.88
N GLY A 143 -1.92 0.18 8.53
CA GLY A 143 -1.76 -0.48 7.22
C GLY A 143 -0.90 0.30 6.21
N SER A 144 -1.21 0.17 4.92
CA SER A 144 -0.38 0.62 3.80
C SER A 144 -0.14 2.13 3.69
N MET A 145 -1.00 2.98 4.28
CA MET A 145 -0.86 4.44 4.25
C MET A 145 0.23 4.94 5.20
N ILE A 146 0.63 4.14 6.19
CA ILE A 146 1.62 4.54 7.20
C ILE A 146 2.94 4.93 6.57
N ILE A 147 3.46 4.13 5.63
CA ILE A 147 4.76 4.41 4.99
C ILE A 147 4.73 5.73 4.20
N GLN A 148 3.58 6.05 3.59
CA GLN A 148 3.38 7.30 2.86
C GLN A 148 3.22 8.49 3.82
N ALA A 149 2.52 8.30 4.94
CA ALA A 149 2.43 9.30 6.00
C ALA A 149 3.80 9.64 6.60
N GLN A 150 4.70 8.65 6.74
CA GLN A 150 6.07 8.89 7.17
C GLN A 150 6.86 9.75 6.17
N ALA A 151 6.70 9.49 4.86
CA ALA A 151 7.32 10.30 3.82
C ALA A 151 6.78 11.75 3.82
N VAL A 152 5.47 11.92 3.99
CA VAL A 152 4.84 13.25 4.12
C VAL A 152 5.30 13.96 5.40
N ALA A 153 5.49 13.23 6.50
CA ALA A 153 6.03 13.79 7.73
C ALA A 153 7.45 14.32 7.55
N ASP A 154 8.35 13.57 6.89
CA ASP A 154 9.68 14.09 6.56
C ASP A 154 9.59 15.35 5.70
N TYR A 155 8.78 15.29 4.63
CA TYR A 155 8.59 16.42 3.71
C TYR A 155 8.12 17.69 4.43
N LEU A 156 7.06 17.61 5.25
CA LEU A 156 6.50 18.79 5.94
C LEU A 156 7.42 19.30 7.06
N ARG A 157 8.20 18.41 7.69
CA ARG A 157 9.24 18.81 8.65
C ARG A 157 10.34 19.60 7.96
N GLU A 158 10.81 19.14 6.81
CA GLU A 158 11.90 19.77 6.06
C GLU A 158 11.47 21.05 5.35
N SER A 159 10.33 21.04 4.67
CA SER A 159 9.85 22.16 3.84
C SER A 159 9.14 23.26 4.63
N ARG A 160 8.48 22.91 5.74
CA ARG A 160 7.61 23.84 6.49
C ARG A 160 7.90 23.91 7.99
N GLY A 161 8.84 23.13 8.51
CA GLY A 161 9.17 23.08 9.93
C GLY A 161 8.06 22.51 10.83
N ILE A 162 7.05 21.85 10.24
CA ILE A 162 5.91 21.30 11.01
C ILE A 162 6.36 20.03 11.70
N LYS A 163 6.38 20.01 13.04
CA LYS A 163 6.77 18.83 13.84
C LYS A 163 5.68 17.75 13.81
N LEU A 164 5.58 17.03 12.70
CA LEU A 164 4.63 15.94 12.49
C LEU A 164 5.24 14.58 12.84
N GLY A 165 4.56 13.81 13.68
CA GLY A 165 4.85 12.39 13.92
C GLY A 165 3.77 11.47 13.33
N VAL A 166 4.10 10.19 13.17
CA VAL A 166 3.18 9.16 12.68
C VAL A 166 3.14 7.99 13.65
N VAL A 167 1.94 7.49 13.93
CA VAL A 167 1.69 6.31 14.77
C VAL A 167 0.98 5.25 13.96
N ASP A 168 1.60 4.07 13.88
CA ASP A 168 1.04 2.86 13.26
C ASP A 168 0.49 1.93 14.33
N VAL A 169 -0.82 1.72 14.33
CA VAL A 169 -1.48 0.78 15.24
C VAL A 169 -1.42 -0.62 14.63
N THR A 170 -0.32 -1.33 14.86
CA THR A 170 -0.10 -2.68 14.32
C THR A 170 -1.03 -3.73 14.95
N MET A 171 -1.33 -3.59 16.25
CA MET A 171 -2.27 -4.46 16.97
C MET A 171 -3.55 -3.68 17.28
N TYR A 172 -4.67 -4.04 16.63
CA TYR A 172 -5.97 -3.45 16.96
C TYR A 172 -6.65 -4.13 18.16
N ARG A 173 -6.39 -5.43 18.36
CA ARG A 173 -6.94 -6.23 19.46
C ARG A 173 -5.87 -7.16 20.06
N PRO A 174 -5.68 -7.16 21.39
CA PRO A 174 -6.18 -6.18 22.35
C PRO A 174 -5.73 -4.75 22.00
N PHE A 175 -6.58 -3.75 22.23
CA PHE A 175 -6.27 -2.38 21.83
C PHE A 175 -5.15 -1.78 22.70
N PRO A 176 -4.07 -1.22 22.12
CA PRO A 176 -2.89 -0.75 22.83
C PRO A 176 -3.07 0.67 23.39
N GLY A 177 -4.15 0.89 24.12
CA GLY A 177 -4.48 2.20 24.68
C GLY A 177 -3.47 2.70 25.73
N ASP A 178 -2.81 1.77 26.42
CA ASP A 178 -1.71 2.02 27.36
C ASP A 178 -0.54 2.73 26.67
N LEU A 179 -0.14 2.24 25.50
CA LEU A 179 0.96 2.82 24.71
C LEU A 179 0.50 4.06 23.95
N LEU A 180 -0.70 4.02 23.37
CA LEU A 180 -1.22 5.13 22.58
C LEU A 180 -1.42 6.38 23.46
N GLY A 181 -1.94 6.21 24.68
CA GLY A 181 -2.08 7.31 25.64
C GLY A 181 -0.75 8.01 25.96
N GLN A 182 0.35 7.29 26.04
CA GLN A 182 1.67 7.91 26.27
C GLN A 182 2.09 8.80 25.10
N VAL A 183 1.87 8.36 23.86
CA VAL A 183 2.29 9.09 22.66
C VAL A 183 1.41 10.32 22.40
N LEU A 184 0.13 10.24 22.73
CA LEU A 184 -0.87 11.29 22.48
C LEU A 184 -0.80 12.46 23.48
N LYS A 185 -0.17 12.28 24.65
CA LYS A 185 -0.10 13.30 25.70
C LYS A 185 0.55 14.59 25.20
N GLY A 186 -0.11 15.73 25.43
CA GLY A 186 0.42 17.06 25.18
C GLY A 186 0.53 17.48 23.71
N ARG A 187 -0.01 16.70 22.78
CA ARG A 187 0.01 17.04 21.35
C ARG A 187 -1.04 18.11 21.04
N LYS A 188 -0.75 19.02 20.12
CA LYS A 188 -1.65 20.11 19.72
C LYS A 188 -2.83 19.59 18.90
N GLY A 189 -2.59 18.60 18.04
CA GLY A 189 -3.61 18.00 17.19
C GLY A 189 -3.25 16.59 16.74
N VAL A 190 -4.26 15.72 16.64
CA VAL A 190 -4.10 14.32 16.24
C VAL A 190 -5.17 13.98 15.20
N ALA A 191 -4.74 13.60 14.01
CA ALA A 191 -5.61 13.07 12.97
C ALA A 191 -5.60 11.55 13.02
N VAL A 192 -6.75 10.93 13.31
CA VAL A 192 -6.94 9.48 13.22
C VAL A 192 -7.54 9.19 11.85
N LEU A 193 -6.78 8.48 11.00
CA LEU A 193 -7.16 8.16 9.62
C LEU A 193 -7.56 6.71 9.50
N GLU A 194 -8.75 6.47 8.93
CA GLU A 194 -9.36 5.15 8.84
C GLU A 194 -9.82 4.83 7.41
N ARG A 195 -9.63 3.57 7.01
CA ARG A 195 -10.10 3.05 5.71
C ARG A 195 -11.47 2.37 5.85
N THR A 196 -12.37 3.01 6.58
CA THR A 196 -13.75 2.57 6.78
C THR A 196 -14.64 3.77 7.04
N ASP A 197 -15.90 3.67 6.67
CA ASP A 197 -16.94 4.60 7.11
C ASP A 197 -18.04 3.82 7.82
N GLN A 198 -18.64 4.43 8.84
CA GLN A 198 -19.77 3.86 9.58
C GLN A 198 -20.82 4.96 9.79
N PRO A 199 -21.59 5.29 8.74
CA PRO A 199 -22.67 6.25 8.86
C PRO A 199 -23.57 5.85 10.03
N LEU A 200 -23.92 6.81 10.89
CA LEU A 200 -24.69 6.66 12.15
C LEU A 200 -23.91 6.24 13.41
N ALA A 201 -22.64 5.86 13.31
CA ALA A 201 -21.79 5.73 14.49
C ALA A 201 -21.37 7.11 15.02
N GLU A 202 -21.21 7.25 16.34
CA GLU A 202 -20.70 8.49 16.97
C GLU A 202 -19.32 8.90 16.42
N ASP A 203 -18.48 7.90 16.14
CA ASP A 203 -17.16 8.06 15.54
C ASP A 203 -16.74 6.75 14.87
N LEU A 204 -15.70 6.84 14.03
CA LEU A 204 -15.10 5.68 13.39
C LEU A 204 -14.38 4.76 14.41
N PRO A 205 -14.20 3.46 14.12
CA PRO A 205 -13.73 2.47 15.10
C PRO A 205 -12.41 2.79 15.80
N LEU A 206 -11.37 3.24 15.09
CA LEU A 206 -10.07 3.57 15.68
C LEU A 206 -10.15 4.88 16.46
N MET A 207 -10.92 5.87 15.99
CA MET A 207 -11.19 7.11 16.71
C MET A 207 -11.88 6.83 18.05
N ARG A 208 -12.88 5.93 18.08
CA ARG A 208 -13.58 5.54 19.32
C ARG A 208 -12.64 4.93 20.36
N GLU A 209 -11.79 4.01 19.93
CA GLU A 209 -10.78 3.40 20.82
C GLU A 209 -9.74 4.43 21.30
N THR A 210 -9.35 5.35 20.42
CA THR A 210 -8.45 6.46 20.75
C THR A 210 -9.04 7.38 21.81
N ARG A 211 -10.33 7.76 21.67
CA ARG A 211 -11.05 8.54 22.67
C ARG A 211 -11.18 7.81 24.00
N ALA A 212 -11.49 6.51 23.96
CA ALA A 212 -11.58 5.69 25.18
C ALA A 212 -10.22 5.61 25.90
N ALA A 213 -9.11 5.51 25.16
CA ALA A 213 -7.77 5.54 25.75
C ALA A 213 -7.45 6.89 26.40
N ILE A 214 -7.79 8.00 25.75
CA ILE A 214 -7.65 9.36 26.31
C ILE A 214 -8.52 9.54 27.56
N ALA A 215 -9.77 9.06 27.54
CA ALA A 215 -10.67 9.13 28.69
C ALA A 215 -10.08 8.44 29.92
N LYS A 216 -9.55 7.21 29.76
CA LYS A 216 -8.83 6.51 30.83
C LYS A 216 -7.62 7.30 31.35
N CYS A 217 -6.89 7.97 30.45
CA CYS A 217 -5.75 8.80 30.86
C CYS A 217 -6.17 10.04 31.68
N LEU A 218 -7.31 10.65 31.31
CA LEU A 218 -7.91 11.76 32.05
C LEU A 218 -8.45 11.32 33.41
N GLU A 219 -9.10 10.15 33.48
CA GLU A 219 -9.54 9.54 34.74
C GLU A 219 -8.36 9.26 35.67
N ASN A 220 -7.25 8.73 35.16
CA ASN A 220 -5.99 8.58 35.90
C ASN A 220 -5.43 9.92 36.42
N GLY A 221 -5.56 10.99 35.64
CA GLY A 221 -5.13 12.32 36.09
C GLY A 221 -6.06 12.94 37.14
N ALA A 222 -7.36 12.69 37.05
CA ALA A 222 -8.37 13.24 37.94
C ALA A 222 -8.45 12.53 39.30
N ALA A 223 -8.24 11.22 39.33
CA ALA A 223 -8.35 10.41 40.55
C ALA A 223 -7.22 10.69 41.57
N GLY A 224 -6.09 11.25 41.14
CA GLY A 224 -4.91 11.43 42.00
C GLY A 224 -4.19 10.12 42.37
N GLU A 225 -4.72 8.97 41.94
CA GLU A 225 -4.15 7.63 42.02
C GLU A 225 -4.31 6.89 40.67
N VAL A 226 -3.55 5.81 40.47
CA VAL A 226 -3.58 5.04 39.22
C VAL A 226 -4.79 4.11 39.20
N VAL A 227 -5.85 4.49 38.49
CA VAL A 227 -7.09 3.71 38.33
C VAL A 227 -6.97 2.69 37.20
N TYR A 228 -6.33 3.07 36.10
CA TYR A 228 -6.06 2.23 34.94
C TYR A 228 -4.56 2.00 34.82
N ALA A 229 -4.10 0.81 35.24
CA ALA A 229 -2.70 0.44 35.14
C ALA A 229 -2.18 0.50 33.69
N GLY A 230 -0.97 1.05 33.51
CA GLY A 230 -0.31 1.19 32.22
C GLY A 230 -0.76 2.41 31.39
N TYR A 231 -1.89 3.04 31.73
CA TYR A 231 -2.33 4.27 31.08
C TYR A 231 -1.65 5.49 31.72
N GLU A 232 -1.30 6.46 30.87
CA GLU A 232 -0.69 7.72 31.28
C GLU A 232 -1.66 8.63 32.05
N SER A 233 -1.18 9.54 32.89
CA SER A 233 -2.03 10.48 33.64
C SER A 233 -2.05 11.85 32.97
N TYR A 234 -3.22 12.28 32.48
CA TYR A 234 -3.38 13.57 31.81
C TYR A 234 -3.88 14.66 32.76
N LYS A 235 -3.21 15.81 32.76
CA LYS A 235 -3.70 17.05 33.38
C LYS A 235 -4.66 17.78 32.45
N ALA A 236 -5.39 18.75 33.00
CA ALA A 236 -6.22 19.65 32.21
C ALA A 236 -5.40 20.31 31.09
N GLY A 237 -5.88 20.18 29.85
CA GLY A 237 -5.22 20.72 28.65
C GLY A 237 -4.16 19.81 28.01
N GLU A 238 -3.81 18.66 28.60
CA GLU A 238 -2.85 17.72 27.99
C GLU A 238 -3.50 16.78 26.97
N ALA A 239 -4.83 16.64 26.97
CA ALA A 239 -5.54 15.88 25.96
C ALA A 239 -5.50 16.61 24.60
N PRO A 240 -5.10 15.94 23.50
CA PRO A 240 -4.98 16.59 22.21
C PRO A 240 -6.34 16.85 21.57
N VAL A 241 -6.37 17.83 20.66
CA VAL A 241 -7.52 18.01 19.78
C VAL A 241 -7.55 16.88 18.75
N LEU A 242 -8.65 16.12 18.71
CA LEU A 242 -8.82 15.01 17.78
C LEU A 242 -9.54 15.44 16.49
N TYR A 243 -9.10 14.83 15.39
CA TYR A 243 -9.63 14.96 14.04
C TYR A 243 -9.79 13.56 13.43
N SER A 244 -10.95 13.26 12.86
CA SER A 244 -11.30 11.95 12.31
C SER A 244 -11.34 12.06 10.78
N GLY A 245 -10.56 11.22 10.08
CA GLY A 245 -10.46 11.24 8.63
C GLY A 245 -10.78 9.89 8.01
N CYS A 246 -11.67 9.87 7.03
CA CYS A 246 -11.98 8.68 6.23
C CYS A 246 -11.30 8.77 4.86
N TYR A 247 -10.74 7.66 4.38
CA TYR A 247 -10.09 7.63 3.07
C TYR A 247 -10.08 6.21 2.48
N GLY A 248 -9.68 6.09 1.22
CA GLY A 248 -9.27 4.80 0.64
C GLY A 248 -10.36 3.74 0.50
N LEU A 249 -11.64 4.09 0.68
CA LEU A 249 -12.76 3.17 0.52
C LEU A 249 -12.77 2.57 -0.89
N GLY A 250 -12.94 1.25 -0.99
CA GLY A 250 -12.93 0.55 -2.28
C GLY A 250 -11.58 0.63 -3.02
N SER A 251 -10.46 0.71 -2.30
CA SER A 251 -9.11 0.93 -2.86
C SER A 251 -8.99 2.26 -3.61
N ARG A 252 -9.78 3.27 -3.22
CA ARG A 252 -9.61 4.64 -3.72
C ARG A 252 -8.17 5.08 -3.45
N ASP A 253 -7.53 5.58 -4.49
CA ASP A 253 -6.14 6.02 -4.42
C ASP A 253 -5.96 7.18 -3.44
N MET A 254 -4.82 7.23 -2.76
CA MET A 254 -4.48 8.24 -1.76
C MET A 254 -3.17 8.92 -2.13
N GLN A 255 -3.25 10.13 -2.66
CA GLN A 255 -2.08 10.93 -3.00
C GLN A 255 -1.43 11.55 -1.75
N PRO A 256 -0.11 11.87 -1.79
CA PRO A 256 0.54 12.67 -0.76
C PRO A 256 -0.22 13.95 -0.40
N GLU A 257 -0.85 14.59 -1.38
CA GLU A 257 -1.76 15.74 -1.21
C GLU A 257 -2.80 15.55 -0.10
N ALA A 258 -3.43 14.38 -0.03
CA ALA A 258 -4.46 14.11 0.98
C ALA A 258 -3.90 14.15 2.41
N LEU A 259 -2.67 13.67 2.59
CA LEU A 259 -1.98 13.69 3.88
C LEU A 259 -1.47 15.10 4.21
N VAL A 260 -1.02 15.86 3.21
CA VAL A 260 -0.72 17.29 3.38
C VAL A 260 -1.96 18.05 3.85
N GLY A 261 -3.11 17.86 3.17
CA GLY A 261 -4.38 18.47 3.53
C GLY A 261 -4.86 18.07 4.93
N THR A 262 -4.64 16.81 5.33
CA THR A 262 -4.91 16.34 6.70
C THR A 262 -4.17 17.18 7.74
N VAL A 263 -2.87 17.42 7.51
CA VAL A 263 -2.05 18.20 8.43
C VAL A 263 -2.47 19.66 8.42
N GLU A 264 -2.66 20.26 7.25
CA GLU A 264 -3.14 21.63 7.10
C GLU A 264 -4.47 21.87 7.81
N ASN A 265 -5.40 20.91 7.74
CA ASN A 265 -6.67 20.98 8.44
C ASN A 265 -6.50 21.08 9.98
N MET A 266 -5.45 20.46 10.56
CA MET A 266 -5.18 20.51 12.00
C MET A 266 -4.52 21.81 12.47
N LEU A 267 -3.88 22.56 11.58
CA LEU A 267 -3.12 23.75 11.97
C LEU A 267 -4.06 24.88 12.47
N PRO A 268 -3.57 25.84 13.29
CA PRO A 268 -4.41 26.91 13.84
C PRO A 268 -5.13 27.76 12.79
N GLY A 269 -4.52 27.95 11.61
CA GLY A 269 -5.13 28.64 10.45
C GLY A 269 -5.87 27.73 9.48
N GLY A 270 -5.91 26.42 9.74
CA GLY A 270 -6.58 25.43 8.92
C GLY A 270 -8.10 25.41 9.10
N GLY A 271 -8.77 24.62 8.25
CA GLY A 271 -10.23 24.44 8.30
C GLY A 271 -10.75 23.81 9.60
N ARG A 272 -9.89 23.11 10.35
CA ARG A 272 -10.18 22.45 11.64
C ARG A 272 -11.44 21.58 11.63
N LYS A 273 -11.74 20.98 10.48
CA LYS A 273 -12.87 20.06 10.26
C LYS A 273 -12.68 18.81 11.10
N LYS A 274 -13.62 18.52 12.00
CA LYS A 274 -13.54 17.40 12.95
C LYS A 274 -13.68 16.05 12.30
N PHE A 275 -14.54 15.96 11.29
CA PHE A 275 -14.70 14.79 10.44
C PHE A 275 -14.52 15.23 8.99
N PHE A 276 -13.77 14.47 8.21
CA PHE A 276 -13.51 14.78 6.81
C PHE A 276 -13.20 13.52 6.00
N TYR A 277 -13.44 13.60 4.70
CA TYR A 277 -13.01 12.60 3.74
C TYR A 277 -11.79 13.10 2.97
N LEU A 278 -10.93 12.16 2.59
CA LEU A 278 -9.76 12.40 1.74
C LEU A 278 -9.94 11.69 0.41
N SER A 279 -9.31 12.25 -0.63
CA SER A 279 -9.23 11.65 -1.97
C SER A 279 -10.58 11.48 -2.68
N VAL A 280 -11.59 12.23 -2.23
CA VAL A 280 -12.92 12.32 -2.84
C VAL A 280 -13.26 13.77 -3.11
N ASP A 281 -13.97 14.00 -4.21
CA ASP A 281 -14.44 15.31 -4.60
C ASP A 281 -15.95 15.27 -4.72
N PHE A 282 -16.63 15.94 -3.79
CA PHE A 282 -18.07 16.13 -3.89
C PHE A 282 -18.43 17.18 -4.94
N VAL A 283 -17.55 18.16 -5.14
CA VAL A 283 -17.74 19.27 -6.07
C VAL A 283 -16.42 19.57 -6.77
N ARG A 284 -16.46 19.70 -8.10
CA ARG A 284 -15.30 20.13 -8.89
C ARG A 284 -15.23 21.66 -8.93
N ASP A 285 -14.01 22.19 -8.97
CA ASP A 285 -13.80 23.64 -9.07
C ASP A 285 -14.15 24.17 -10.47
N GLU A 286 -13.83 23.39 -11.50
CA GLU A 286 -14.15 23.68 -12.89
C GLU A 286 -15.14 22.66 -13.45
N ALA A 287 -16.24 23.16 -14.00
CA ALA A 287 -17.19 22.34 -14.73
C ALA A 287 -16.63 21.99 -16.11
N ALA A 288 -16.73 20.72 -16.52
CA ALA A 288 -16.28 20.29 -17.84
C ALA A 288 -17.16 20.81 -18.98
N ASN A 289 -18.40 21.21 -18.67
CA ASN A 289 -19.35 21.79 -19.62
C ASN A 289 -20.48 22.54 -18.87
N PRO A 290 -21.27 23.38 -19.57
CA PRO A 290 -22.34 24.16 -18.95
C PRO A 290 -23.42 23.34 -18.23
N LYS A 291 -23.69 22.09 -18.66
CA LYS A 291 -24.67 21.24 -17.97
C LYS A 291 -24.14 20.78 -16.60
N GLN A 292 -22.86 20.46 -16.53
CA GLN A 292 -22.22 20.13 -15.26
C GLN A 292 -22.17 21.34 -14.33
N GLU A 293 -21.97 22.54 -14.86
CA GLU A 293 -21.99 23.78 -14.08
C GLU A 293 -23.34 23.99 -13.40
N ILE A 294 -24.45 23.89 -14.15
CA ILE A 294 -25.81 23.97 -13.60
C ILE A 294 -26.05 22.89 -12.54
N HIS A 295 -25.53 21.68 -12.74
CA HIS A 295 -25.65 20.60 -11.77
C HIS A 295 -24.87 20.90 -10.47
N ILE A 296 -23.64 21.43 -10.58
CA ILE A 296 -22.83 21.85 -9.43
C ILE A 296 -23.52 22.98 -8.67
N GLN A 297 -24.09 23.96 -9.36
CA GLN A 297 -24.84 25.06 -8.75
C GLN A 297 -26.03 24.51 -7.94
N ARG A 298 -26.87 23.66 -8.54
CA ARG A 298 -27.99 23.03 -7.83
C ARG A 298 -27.54 22.18 -6.63
N LEU A 299 -26.45 21.42 -6.79
CA LEU A 299 -25.89 20.61 -5.72
C LEU A 299 -25.47 21.48 -4.52
N LEU A 300 -24.84 22.62 -4.77
CA LEU A 300 -24.43 23.56 -3.72
C LEU A 300 -25.60 24.35 -3.13
N GLU A 301 -26.67 24.58 -3.88
CA GLU A 301 -27.91 25.17 -3.37
C GLU A 301 -28.63 24.22 -2.40
N GLU A 302 -28.78 22.95 -2.79
CA GLU A 302 -29.47 21.94 -1.98
C GLU A 302 -28.60 21.40 -0.82
N TYR A 303 -27.28 21.31 -1.03
CA TYR A 303 -26.32 20.76 -0.09
C TYR A 303 -25.11 21.70 0.09
N PRO A 304 -25.30 22.87 0.73
CA PRO A 304 -24.27 23.92 0.81
C PRO A 304 -22.97 23.49 1.49
N GLN A 305 -23.03 22.46 2.35
CA GLN A 305 -21.88 21.95 3.10
C GLN A 305 -21.21 20.73 2.44
N VAL A 306 -21.70 20.24 1.29
CA VAL A 306 -21.19 18.98 0.71
C VAL A 306 -19.73 19.10 0.27
N ARG A 307 -19.33 20.29 -0.23
CA ARG A 307 -17.92 20.59 -0.53
C ARG A 307 -17.06 20.49 0.73
N ASP A 308 -17.61 20.87 1.87
CA ASP A 308 -16.86 20.90 3.12
C ASP A 308 -16.61 19.53 3.73
N MET A 309 -17.27 18.48 3.25
CA MET A 309 -17.01 17.12 3.69
C MET A 309 -15.63 16.61 3.27
N ALA A 310 -15.04 17.17 2.20
CA ALA A 310 -13.70 16.81 1.76
C ALA A 310 -12.63 17.78 2.25
N VAL A 311 -11.42 17.25 2.44
CA VAL A 311 -10.19 18.03 2.66
C VAL A 311 -9.22 17.74 1.53
N ARG A 312 -8.66 18.81 0.96
CA ARG A 312 -7.62 18.80 -0.07
C ARG A 312 -6.38 19.49 0.45
N GLY A 313 -5.21 19.05 -0.02
CA GLY A 313 -3.94 19.67 0.32
C GLY A 313 -3.63 20.83 -0.61
N SER A 314 -2.82 21.78 -0.14
CA SER A 314 -2.34 22.87 -0.98
C SER A 314 -1.41 22.42 -2.12
N GLU A 315 -0.81 21.24 -2.01
CA GLU A 315 0.14 20.70 -2.98
C GLU A 315 0.17 19.16 -2.97
N ASN A 316 0.63 18.58 -4.07
CA ASN A 316 0.91 17.14 -4.18
C ASN A 316 2.41 16.91 -4.43
N PRO A 317 3.26 16.82 -3.40
CA PRO A 317 4.71 16.75 -3.57
C PRO A 317 5.16 15.43 -4.21
N ASN A 318 6.21 15.48 -5.03
CA ASN A 318 6.88 14.27 -5.51
C ASN A 318 7.79 13.71 -4.40
N LEU A 319 7.33 12.65 -3.74
CA LEU A 319 8.04 12.01 -2.62
C LEU A 319 8.82 10.75 -3.01
N LEU A 320 9.06 10.55 -4.31
CA LEU A 320 9.93 9.47 -4.77
C LEU A 320 11.41 9.79 -4.50
N PRO A 321 12.24 8.78 -4.19
CA PRO A 321 13.68 8.99 -4.03
C PRO A 321 14.32 9.66 -5.26
N LYS A 322 15.42 10.38 -5.06
CA LYS A 322 16.19 10.93 -6.19
C LYS A 322 16.73 9.79 -7.05
N GLY A 323 16.79 10.01 -8.37
CA GLY A 323 17.20 8.97 -9.32
C GLY A 323 16.14 7.92 -9.62
N SER A 324 14.91 8.05 -9.08
CA SER A 324 13.81 7.16 -9.44
C SER A 324 13.43 7.26 -10.91
N ILE A 325 13.01 6.14 -11.48
CA ILE A 325 12.30 6.06 -12.75
C ILE A 325 10.87 5.61 -12.51
N THR A 326 9.92 6.33 -13.09
CA THR A 326 8.48 6.05 -13.00
C THR A 326 7.91 5.74 -14.37
N VAL A 327 7.15 4.65 -14.42
CA VAL A 327 6.57 4.12 -15.65
C VAL A 327 5.08 3.92 -15.46
N ARG A 328 4.30 4.36 -16.43
CA ARG A 328 2.87 4.02 -16.53
C ARG A 328 2.62 3.30 -17.83
N MET A 329 1.83 2.24 -17.81
CA MET A 329 1.44 1.52 -19.01
C MET A 329 -0.08 1.48 -19.14
N HIS A 330 -0.58 1.85 -20.31
CA HIS A 330 -1.99 1.79 -20.69
C HIS A 330 -2.23 0.66 -21.68
N SER A 331 -3.16 -0.23 -21.36
CA SER A 331 -3.48 -1.37 -22.23
C SER A 331 -4.94 -1.79 -22.09
N VAL A 332 -5.30 -2.88 -22.76
CA VAL A 332 -6.63 -3.50 -22.74
C VAL A 332 -6.53 -4.92 -22.21
N GLY A 333 -7.52 -5.34 -21.42
CA GLY A 333 -7.59 -6.70 -20.88
C GLY A 333 -7.49 -7.76 -21.99
N GLY A 334 -6.44 -8.60 -21.93
CA GLY A 334 -6.15 -9.65 -22.91
C GLY A 334 -4.86 -9.45 -23.71
N TRP A 335 -4.24 -8.26 -23.65
CA TRP A 335 -3.09 -7.87 -24.49
C TRP A 335 -1.73 -8.05 -23.81
N GLY A 336 -1.68 -8.71 -22.64
CA GLY A 336 -0.42 -9.12 -22.00
C GLY A 336 0.27 -8.07 -21.12
N ALA A 337 -0.28 -6.85 -20.97
CA ALA A 337 0.37 -5.76 -20.22
C ALA A 337 0.79 -6.11 -18.79
N ILE A 338 0.02 -6.92 -18.04
CA ILE A 338 0.43 -7.34 -16.69
C ILE A 338 1.70 -8.18 -16.73
N THR A 339 1.82 -9.07 -17.72
CA THR A 339 3.02 -9.90 -17.91
C THR A 339 4.20 -9.03 -18.30
N THR A 340 4.00 -8.07 -19.20
CA THR A 340 5.01 -7.07 -19.59
C THR A 340 5.51 -6.28 -18.40
N GLY A 341 4.59 -5.75 -17.58
CA GLY A 341 4.92 -4.97 -16.39
C GLY A 341 5.73 -5.79 -15.39
N LYS A 342 5.35 -7.05 -15.17
CA LYS A 342 6.11 -7.98 -14.31
C LYS A 342 7.50 -8.29 -14.87
N ASN A 343 7.63 -8.49 -16.19
CA ASN A 343 8.94 -8.70 -16.81
C ASN A 343 9.82 -7.48 -16.60
N LEU A 344 9.30 -6.29 -16.91
CA LEU A 344 10.02 -5.04 -16.75
C LEU A 344 10.46 -4.81 -15.29
N VAL A 345 9.58 -5.07 -14.31
CA VAL A 345 9.93 -5.02 -12.88
C VAL A 345 11.15 -5.88 -12.55
N MET A 346 11.10 -7.15 -12.94
CA MET A 346 12.17 -8.11 -12.62
C MET A 346 13.47 -7.71 -13.33
N THR A 347 13.41 -7.30 -14.59
CA THR A 347 14.59 -6.81 -15.33
C THR A 347 15.20 -5.59 -14.64
N LEU A 348 14.40 -4.62 -14.20
CA LEU A 348 14.90 -3.45 -13.48
C LEU A 348 15.51 -3.81 -12.12
N TYR A 349 14.92 -4.77 -11.41
CA TYR A 349 15.45 -5.27 -10.15
C TYR A 349 16.80 -5.96 -10.35
N ASP A 350 16.89 -6.89 -11.30
CA ASP A 350 18.10 -7.69 -11.55
C ASP A 350 19.25 -6.85 -12.14
N LEU A 351 18.94 -5.89 -13.02
CA LEU A 351 19.94 -5.01 -13.64
C LEU A 351 20.49 -3.95 -12.69
N LEU A 352 19.62 -3.34 -11.87
CA LEU A 352 19.96 -2.12 -11.14
C LEU A 352 20.06 -2.33 -9.63
N GLY A 353 19.54 -3.44 -9.10
CA GLY A 353 19.40 -3.65 -7.67
C GLY A 353 18.46 -2.65 -6.98
N TYR A 354 17.59 -1.99 -7.74
CA TYR A 354 16.71 -0.94 -7.26
C TYR A 354 15.55 -1.49 -6.41
N ASP A 355 15.07 -0.72 -5.44
CA ASP A 355 13.78 -0.97 -4.83
C ASP A 355 12.68 -0.74 -5.89
N ILE A 356 11.71 -1.63 -5.93
CA ILE A 356 10.62 -1.58 -6.91
C ILE A 356 9.28 -1.48 -6.19
N LYS A 357 8.38 -0.67 -6.75
CA LYS A 357 6.94 -0.77 -6.48
C LYS A 357 6.20 -0.82 -7.80
N ALA A 358 5.33 -1.81 -7.95
CA ALA A 358 4.48 -1.91 -9.12
C ALA A 358 3.10 -2.45 -8.79
N ASN A 359 2.07 -1.81 -9.32
CA ASN A 359 0.68 -2.15 -9.02
C ASN A 359 -0.16 -2.22 -10.31
N PRO A 360 -0.76 -3.38 -10.61
CA PRO A 360 -1.72 -3.50 -11.69
C PRO A 360 -3.11 -2.99 -11.27
N LYS A 361 -3.71 -2.11 -12.08
CA LYS A 361 -5.08 -1.64 -11.94
C LYS A 361 -5.97 -2.27 -13.00
N TYR A 362 -6.86 -3.14 -12.55
CA TYR A 362 -7.80 -3.85 -13.41
C TYR A 362 -9.13 -3.09 -13.54
N GLY A 363 -9.76 -3.19 -14.71
CA GLY A 363 -11.18 -2.91 -14.84
C GLY A 363 -12.03 -3.99 -14.17
N SER A 364 -13.32 -3.73 -13.98
CA SER A 364 -14.27 -4.70 -13.40
C SER A 364 -14.51 -5.92 -14.31
N GLU A 365 -14.31 -5.76 -15.62
CA GLU A 365 -14.50 -6.82 -16.61
C GLU A 365 -13.23 -7.63 -16.88
N LYS A 366 -13.41 -8.93 -17.15
CA LYS A 366 -12.29 -9.85 -17.38
C LYS A 366 -11.49 -9.58 -18.67
N LYS A 367 -12.11 -8.99 -19.70
CA LYS A 367 -11.48 -8.69 -21.00
C LYS A 367 -12.06 -7.42 -21.62
N GLY A 368 -11.28 -6.76 -22.46
CA GLY A 368 -11.76 -5.63 -23.29
C GLY A 368 -11.88 -4.29 -22.59
N GLN A 369 -11.75 -4.23 -21.25
CA GLN A 369 -11.70 -2.95 -20.53
C GLN A 369 -10.26 -2.42 -20.41
N PRO A 370 -10.10 -1.08 -20.35
CA PRO A 370 -8.82 -0.45 -20.06
C PRO A 370 -8.19 -0.98 -18.78
N THR A 371 -6.88 -1.19 -18.84
CA THR A 371 -6.04 -1.63 -17.73
C THR A 371 -4.85 -0.69 -17.64
N THR A 372 -4.55 -0.22 -16.45
CA THR A 372 -3.37 0.61 -16.20
C THR A 372 -2.41 -0.12 -15.29
N TYR A 373 -1.12 -0.02 -15.58
CA TYR A 373 -0.06 -0.56 -14.73
C TYR A 373 0.89 0.58 -14.35
N TYR A 374 1.20 0.68 -13.07
CA TYR A 374 2.12 1.69 -12.56
C TYR A 374 3.34 1.00 -11.97
N LEU A 375 4.51 1.57 -12.21
CA LEU A 375 5.80 1.04 -11.80
C LEU A 375 6.71 2.20 -11.40
N SER A 376 7.43 2.05 -10.30
CA SER A 376 8.60 2.85 -9.99
C SER A 376 9.77 1.95 -9.61
N ALA A 377 10.96 2.31 -10.06
CA ALA A 377 12.22 1.75 -9.60
C ALA A 377 13.09 2.87 -9.04
N ALA A 378 13.71 2.66 -7.88
CA ALA A 378 14.52 3.66 -7.22
C ALA A 378 15.75 3.04 -6.54
N PRO A 379 16.87 3.77 -6.44
CA PRO A 379 18.06 3.27 -5.74
C PRO A 379 17.86 3.12 -4.23
N GLU A 380 16.84 3.78 -3.67
CA GLU A 380 16.47 3.72 -2.26
C GLU A 380 15.03 3.25 -2.09
N ARG A 381 14.66 2.89 -0.86
CA ARG A 381 13.32 2.41 -0.51
C ARG A 381 12.23 3.40 -0.91
N ILE A 382 11.29 2.95 -1.73
CA ILE A 382 10.12 3.72 -2.16
C ILE A 382 9.09 3.71 -1.03
N ARG A 383 8.76 4.90 -0.53
CA ARG A 383 7.80 5.08 0.58
C ARG A 383 6.42 5.57 0.15
N VAL A 384 6.18 5.66 -1.15
CA VAL A 384 4.91 6.10 -1.73
C VAL A 384 4.17 4.88 -2.30
N ASN A 385 2.88 4.75 -2.00
CA ASN A 385 2.05 3.63 -2.47
C ASN A 385 0.71 4.15 -3.02
N CYS A 386 0.80 4.86 -4.15
CA CYS A 386 -0.33 5.47 -4.85
C CYS A 386 -0.05 5.52 -6.35
N GLU A 387 -1.04 5.93 -7.15
CA GLU A 387 -0.82 6.23 -8.55
C GLU A 387 0.20 7.37 -8.71
N TYR A 388 1.08 7.30 -9.72
CA TYR A 388 2.11 8.34 -9.89
C TYR A 388 1.56 9.56 -10.63
N HIS A 389 1.57 10.72 -9.99
CA HIS A 389 1.31 12.01 -10.64
C HIS A 389 2.51 12.56 -11.41
N TYR A 390 3.70 12.02 -11.16
CA TYR A 390 4.94 12.40 -11.83
C TYR A 390 5.51 11.16 -12.52
N VAL A 391 5.44 11.12 -13.85
CA VAL A 391 5.79 9.96 -14.67
C VAL A 391 6.93 10.32 -15.62
N ASP A 392 7.93 9.45 -15.76
CA ASP A 392 9.05 9.64 -16.67
C ASP A 392 8.77 9.01 -18.05
N VAL A 393 8.13 7.83 -18.05
CA VAL A 393 7.83 7.08 -19.28
C VAL A 393 6.40 6.56 -19.28
N VAL A 394 5.67 6.79 -20.36
CA VAL A 394 4.35 6.20 -20.59
C VAL A 394 4.42 5.23 -21.76
N LEU A 395 3.99 4.00 -21.53
CA LEU A 395 3.88 2.95 -22.53
C LEU A 395 2.41 2.74 -22.89
N SER A 396 2.09 2.65 -24.18
CA SER A 396 0.73 2.39 -24.62
C SER A 396 0.70 1.30 -25.70
N PRO A 397 0.72 0.02 -25.29
CA PRO A 397 0.38 -1.08 -26.19
C PRO A 397 -1.01 -0.97 -26.84
N ASP A 398 -1.91 -0.16 -26.26
CA ASP A 398 -3.19 0.16 -26.90
C ASP A 398 -3.05 1.37 -27.85
N PRO A 399 -3.28 1.20 -29.18
CA PRO A 399 -3.25 2.31 -30.13
C PRO A 399 -4.40 3.31 -29.93
N ASN A 400 -5.49 2.91 -29.25
CA ASN A 400 -6.69 3.72 -29.07
C ASN A 400 -6.78 4.38 -27.69
N VAL A 401 -5.67 4.49 -26.97
CA VAL A 401 -5.62 4.92 -25.56
C VAL A 401 -6.32 6.26 -25.28
N PHE A 402 -6.25 7.21 -26.22
CA PHE A 402 -6.89 8.52 -26.12
C PHE A 402 -8.43 8.48 -26.20
N GLY A 403 -9.00 7.37 -26.67
CA GLY A 403 -10.44 7.17 -26.74
C GLY A 403 -11.09 6.90 -25.37
N HIS A 404 -10.31 6.47 -24.37
CA HIS A 404 -10.84 6.09 -23.05
C HIS A 404 -10.05 6.62 -21.85
N SER A 405 -8.82 7.11 -22.06
CA SER A 405 -7.98 7.62 -20.97
C SER A 405 -7.09 8.79 -21.40
N ASN A 406 -6.50 9.48 -20.43
CA ASN A 406 -5.46 10.47 -20.67
C ASN A 406 -4.07 9.87 -20.35
N PRO A 407 -3.35 9.29 -21.33
CA PRO A 407 -2.04 8.69 -21.07
C PRO A 407 -0.98 9.71 -20.68
N LEU A 408 -1.16 10.98 -21.06
CA LEU A 408 -0.19 12.05 -20.81
C LEU A 408 -0.31 12.66 -19.39
N TYR A 409 -1.32 12.27 -18.62
CA TYR A 409 -1.55 12.82 -17.28
C TYR A 409 -0.34 12.57 -16.37
N GLY A 410 0.31 13.65 -15.94
CA GLY A 410 1.45 13.57 -15.03
C GLY A 410 2.78 13.22 -15.69
N LEU A 411 2.83 13.07 -17.02
CA LEU A 411 4.09 12.89 -17.74
C LEU A 411 4.91 14.19 -17.64
N LYS A 412 6.14 14.07 -17.15
CA LYS A 412 7.05 15.22 -16.93
C LYS A 412 7.46 15.84 -18.26
N SER A 413 7.84 17.12 -18.23
CA SER A 413 8.47 17.77 -19.38
C SER A 413 9.72 17.01 -19.84
N GLY A 414 9.87 16.80 -21.15
CA GLY A 414 10.92 15.95 -21.73
C GLY A 414 10.72 14.44 -21.56
N GLY A 415 9.62 14.01 -20.92
CA GLY A 415 9.28 12.61 -20.72
C GLY A 415 9.02 11.85 -22.03
N SER A 416 9.00 10.52 -21.97
CA SER A 416 8.82 9.68 -23.16
C SER A 416 7.42 9.08 -23.21
N PHE A 417 6.74 9.21 -24.35
CA PHE A 417 5.47 8.53 -24.62
C PHE A 417 5.65 7.56 -25.80
N ILE A 418 5.49 6.27 -25.53
CA ILE A 418 5.68 5.20 -26.52
C ILE A 418 4.32 4.57 -26.82
N ILE A 419 3.87 4.58 -28.08
CA ILE A 419 2.55 4.08 -28.48
C ILE A 419 2.63 2.99 -29.55
N GLN A 420 1.67 2.06 -29.51
CA GLN A 420 1.48 1.07 -30.56
C GLN A 420 0.94 1.77 -31.81
N SER A 421 1.59 1.57 -32.95
CA SER A 421 1.07 2.06 -34.23
C SER A 421 1.54 1.17 -35.37
N SER A 422 0.65 0.93 -36.33
CA SER A 422 0.94 0.24 -37.59
C SER A 422 1.01 1.20 -38.78
N LEU A 423 1.12 2.51 -38.52
CA LEU A 423 1.21 3.54 -39.56
C LEU A 423 2.67 3.74 -39.99
N ASP A 424 2.87 4.00 -41.28
CA ASP A 424 4.20 3.98 -41.90
C ASP A 424 5.00 5.29 -41.73
N SER A 425 4.44 6.33 -41.11
CA SER A 425 5.13 7.61 -40.94
C SER A 425 4.82 8.32 -39.62
N PRO A 426 5.80 9.04 -39.03
CA PRO A 426 5.59 9.84 -37.81
C PRO A 426 4.44 10.86 -37.95
N GLU A 427 4.28 11.47 -39.12
CA GLU A 427 3.23 12.45 -39.40
C GLU A 427 1.84 11.82 -39.34
N ALA A 428 1.72 10.59 -39.85
CA ALA A 428 0.47 9.85 -39.81
C ALA A 428 0.10 9.49 -38.36
N VAL A 429 1.06 9.04 -37.55
CA VAL A 429 0.85 8.77 -36.11
C VAL A 429 0.44 10.05 -35.38
N TRP A 430 1.18 11.13 -35.59
CA TRP A 430 0.91 12.42 -34.97
C TRP A 430 -0.50 12.95 -35.31
N ALA A 431 -0.96 12.75 -36.54
CA ALA A 431 -2.29 13.18 -36.97
C ALA A 431 -3.43 12.46 -36.23
N THR A 432 -3.19 11.28 -35.66
CA THR A 432 -4.21 10.54 -34.88
C THR A 432 -4.46 11.14 -33.50
N PHE A 433 -3.54 11.96 -32.97
CA PHE A 433 -3.64 12.46 -31.61
C PHE A 433 -4.64 13.62 -31.51
N PRO A 434 -5.50 13.64 -30.46
CA PRO A 434 -6.40 14.76 -30.21
C PRO A 434 -5.64 16.09 -30.12
N TYR A 435 -6.31 17.19 -30.48
CA TYR A 435 -5.71 18.53 -30.42
C TYR A 435 -5.14 18.87 -29.03
N SER A 436 -5.89 18.56 -27.96
CA SER A 436 -5.45 18.77 -26.57
C SER A 436 -4.18 17.98 -26.23
N ALA A 437 -4.07 16.73 -26.70
CA ALA A 437 -2.90 15.89 -26.49
C ALA A 437 -1.67 16.42 -27.23
N ARG A 438 -1.84 16.80 -28.51
CA ARG A 438 -0.77 17.42 -29.30
C ARG A 438 -0.26 18.71 -28.68
N LYS A 439 -1.19 19.56 -28.20
CA LYS A 439 -0.83 20.78 -27.47
C LYS A 439 -0.02 20.48 -26.22
N PHE A 440 -0.47 19.54 -25.38
CA PHE A 440 0.28 19.14 -24.18
C PHE A 440 1.68 18.62 -24.51
N ILE A 441 1.79 17.77 -25.54
CA ILE A 441 3.07 17.20 -25.99
C ILE A 441 4.05 18.30 -26.40
N ILE A 442 3.60 19.28 -27.18
CA ILE A 442 4.44 20.42 -27.61
C ILE A 442 4.82 21.29 -26.40
N ASP A 443 3.84 21.69 -25.58
CA ASP A 443 4.04 22.59 -24.45
C ASP A 443 5.00 22.01 -23.39
N ASN A 444 5.09 20.68 -23.30
CA ASN A 444 5.93 19.96 -22.33
C ASN A 444 7.09 19.21 -23.00
N GLU A 445 7.40 19.49 -24.27
CA GLU A 445 8.53 18.88 -24.97
C GLU A 445 8.56 17.34 -24.87
N ILE A 446 7.38 16.70 -24.89
CA ILE A 446 7.27 15.25 -24.73
C ILE A 446 7.86 14.55 -25.95
N ARG A 447 8.74 13.58 -25.70
CA ARG A 447 9.35 12.75 -26.73
C ARG A 447 8.38 11.61 -27.08
N VAL A 448 7.76 11.70 -28.25
CA VAL A 448 6.82 10.68 -28.72
C VAL A 448 7.57 9.67 -29.58
N PHE A 449 7.38 8.40 -29.27
CA PHE A 449 7.88 7.28 -30.03
C PHE A 449 6.73 6.35 -30.41
N TYR A 450 6.90 5.59 -31.49
CA TYR A 450 5.97 4.52 -31.82
C TYR A 450 6.69 3.24 -32.25
N VAL A 451 6.01 2.12 -32.06
CA VAL A 451 6.48 0.79 -32.46
C VAL A 451 5.29 -0.05 -32.92
N ASP A 452 5.48 -0.86 -33.94
CA ASP A 452 4.49 -1.86 -34.34
C ASP A 452 4.74 -3.20 -33.64
N GLY A 453 4.44 -3.24 -32.33
CA GLY A 453 4.58 -4.43 -31.50
C GLY A 453 3.73 -5.61 -31.99
N PHE A 454 2.59 -5.37 -32.64
CA PHE A 454 1.80 -6.43 -33.27
C PHE A 454 2.50 -7.08 -34.46
N LYS A 455 3.06 -6.27 -35.37
CA LYS A 455 3.82 -6.77 -36.51
C LYS A 455 5.04 -7.56 -36.05
N ILE A 456 5.84 -6.99 -35.14
CA ILE A 456 7.04 -7.65 -34.58
C ILE A 456 6.66 -8.99 -33.95
N ALA A 457 5.65 -9.01 -33.08
CA ALA A 457 5.21 -10.23 -32.43
C ALA A 457 4.65 -11.27 -33.41
N LYS A 458 3.95 -10.85 -34.47
CA LYS A 458 3.39 -11.74 -35.48
C LYS A 458 4.47 -12.39 -36.36
N GLU A 459 5.51 -11.63 -36.69
CA GLU A 459 6.62 -12.11 -37.53
C GLU A 459 7.56 -13.05 -36.76
N GLU A 460 7.79 -12.79 -35.47
CA GLU A 460 8.71 -13.60 -34.65
C GLU A 460 8.07 -14.79 -33.94
N ALA A 461 6.79 -14.69 -33.55
CA ALA A 461 6.16 -15.73 -32.74
C ALA A 461 5.79 -16.94 -33.60
N THR A 462 6.49 -18.05 -33.35
CA THR A 462 6.22 -19.36 -33.97
C THR A 462 4.85 -19.95 -33.58
N ASN A 463 4.29 -19.54 -32.44
CA ASN A 463 2.97 -19.98 -31.96
C ASN A 463 1.88 -18.90 -32.21
N PRO A 464 0.78 -19.22 -32.92
CA PRO A 464 -0.32 -18.30 -33.20
C PRO A 464 -0.96 -17.65 -31.95
N GLU A 465 -1.02 -18.35 -30.81
CA GLU A 465 -1.55 -17.78 -29.57
C GLU A 465 -0.63 -16.73 -28.94
N LEU A 466 0.67 -16.78 -29.24
CA LEU A 466 1.67 -15.87 -28.71
C LEU A 466 1.76 -14.57 -29.51
N GLN A 467 1.33 -14.55 -30.77
CA GLN A 467 1.35 -13.36 -31.63
C GLN A 467 0.67 -12.14 -30.99
N PHE A 468 -0.42 -12.34 -30.22
CA PHE A 468 -1.13 -11.26 -29.53
C PHE A 468 -0.59 -10.95 -28.12
N ARG A 469 0.19 -11.87 -27.53
CA ARG A 469 0.69 -11.77 -26.15
C ARG A 469 2.14 -11.29 -26.07
N MET A 470 2.93 -11.51 -27.12
CA MET A 470 4.35 -11.14 -27.18
C MET A 470 4.59 -9.67 -27.54
N GLN A 471 3.59 -8.94 -28.05
CA GLN A 471 3.72 -7.51 -28.34
C GLN A 471 4.25 -6.70 -27.14
N GLY A 472 3.93 -7.15 -25.92
CA GLY A 472 4.42 -6.54 -24.70
C GLY A 472 5.95 -6.52 -24.58
N ASN A 473 6.63 -7.53 -25.09
CA ASN A 473 8.09 -7.58 -25.07
C ASN A 473 8.71 -6.57 -26.03
N ALA A 474 8.04 -6.24 -27.15
CA ALA A 474 8.50 -5.16 -28.02
C ALA A 474 8.48 -3.82 -27.27
N PHE A 475 7.45 -3.59 -26.45
CA PHE A 475 7.38 -2.42 -25.56
C PHE A 475 8.45 -2.42 -24.45
N GLN A 476 8.91 -3.60 -24.01
CA GLN A 476 10.04 -3.69 -23.09
C GLN A 476 11.33 -3.21 -23.75
N GLY A 477 11.61 -3.64 -24.99
CA GLY A 477 12.75 -3.13 -25.77
C GLY A 477 12.64 -1.63 -26.03
N ALA A 478 11.48 -1.18 -26.50
CA ALA A 478 11.20 0.23 -26.77
C ALA A 478 11.38 1.10 -25.51
N PHE A 479 10.98 0.59 -24.33
CA PHE A 479 11.21 1.27 -23.06
C PHE A 479 12.70 1.54 -22.83
N PHE A 480 13.59 0.56 -23.01
CA PHE A 480 15.02 0.78 -22.79
C PHE A 480 15.63 1.75 -23.80
N ALA A 481 15.19 1.71 -25.07
CA ALA A 481 15.67 2.62 -26.11
C ALA A 481 15.24 4.08 -25.88
N ALA A 482 13.98 4.32 -25.50
CA ALA A 482 13.43 5.67 -25.35
C ALA A 482 13.53 6.23 -23.92
N SER A 483 13.77 5.40 -22.91
CA SER A 483 13.93 5.86 -21.53
C SER A 483 15.32 6.45 -21.31
N PRO A 484 15.47 7.43 -20.41
CA PRO A 484 16.78 7.93 -20.02
C PRO A 484 17.56 6.92 -19.13
N LEU A 485 17.09 5.68 -19.01
CA LEU A 485 17.59 4.73 -18.02
C LEU A 485 18.97 4.19 -18.38
N MET A 486 19.21 3.81 -19.64
CA MET A 486 20.49 3.26 -20.06
C MET A 486 21.62 4.27 -19.84
N GLU A 487 21.39 5.54 -20.21
CA GLU A 487 22.32 6.64 -19.95
C GLU A 487 22.57 6.85 -18.45
N ARG A 488 21.50 6.87 -17.64
CA ARG A 488 21.60 7.09 -16.18
C ARG A 488 22.29 5.95 -15.44
N ALA A 489 22.11 4.72 -15.90
CA ALA A 489 22.65 3.52 -15.28
C ALA A 489 23.99 3.08 -15.89
N ASN A 490 24.52 3.80 -16.88
CA ASN A 490 25.73 3.46 -17.62
C ASN A 490 25.70 2.01 -18.16
N LEU A 491 24.53 1.60 -18.67
CA LEU A 491 24.31 0.28 -19.27
C LEU A 491 24.67 0.32 -20.75
N ASP A 492 25.42 -0.67 -21.21
CA ASP A 492 25.58 -0.93 -22.64
C ASP A 492 24.49 -1.88 -23.15
N GLU A 493 24.35 -1.94 -24.48
CA GLU A 493 23.33 -2.75 -25.13
C GLU A 493 23.53 -4.25 -24.83
N GLN A 494 24.78 -4.71 -24.77
CA GLN A 494 25.10 -6.12 -24.55
C GLN A 494 24.65 -6.55 -23.14
N GLY A 495 25.02 -5.82 -22.10
CA GLY A 495 24.65 -6.14 -20.72
C GLY A 495 23.14 -6.11 -20.49
N LEU A 496 22.42 -5.23 -21.19
CA LEU A 496 20.95 -5.22 -21.18
C LEU A 496 20.37 -6.52 -21.73
N PHE A 497 20.79 -6.94 -22.92
CA PHE A 497 20.24 -8.14 -23.55
C PHE A 497 20.66 -9.43 -22.85
N ASP A 498 21.86 -9.49 -22.29
CA ASP A 498 22.32 -10.63 -21.49
C ASP A 498 21.43 -10.83 -20.24
N ALA A 499 21.07 -9.75 -19.55
CA ALA A 499 20.19 -9.81 -18.39
C ALA A 499 18.75 -10.19 -18.77
N ILE A 500 18.25 -9.65 -19.89
CA ILE A 500 16.93 -10.03 -20.41
C ILE A 500 16.91 -11.50 -20.83
N GLU A 501 17.96 -12.00 -21.47
CA GLU A 501 18.08 -13.41 -21.85
C GLU A 501 18.09 -14.31 -20.61
N ALA A 502 18.88 -13.99 -19.59
CA ALA A 502 18.92 -14.75 -18.32
C ALA A 502 17.53 -14.82 -17.67
N GLN A 503 16.80 -13.71 -17.65
CA GLN A 503 15.44 -13.65 -17.12
C GLN A 503 14.45 -14.50 -17.95
N LEU A 504 14.50 -14.38 -19.28
CA LEU A 504 13.64 -15.15 -20.18
C LEU A 504 13.95 -16.65 -20.06
N GLN A 505 15.20 -17.02 -19.85
CA GLN A 505 15.64 -18.40 -19.64
C GLN A 505 15.08 -18.97 -18.32
N ASP A 506 15.13 -18.23 -17.22
CA ASP A 506 14.54 -18.66 -15.94
C ASP A 506 13.02 -18.89 -16.08
N LYS A 507 12.33 -17.95 -16.73
CA LYS A 507 10.86 -17.97 -16.83
C LYS A 507 10.30 -18.94 -17.87
N PHE A 508 10.96 -19.03 -19.02
CA PHE A 508 10.46 -19.76 -20.20
C PHE A 508 11.37 -20.90 -20.64
N GLY A 509 12.53 -21.12 -20.02
CA GLY A 509 13.45 -22.20 -20.38
C GLY A 509 12.80 -23.59 -20.33
N ALA A 510 11.90 -23.83 -19.37
CA ALA A 510 11.11 -25.05 -19.28
C ALA A 510 10.14 -25.26 -20.46
N LYS A 511 9.81 -24.19 -21.21
CA LYS A 511 8.95 -24.24 -22.41
C LYS A 511 9.76 -24.44 -23.70
N GLY A 512 11.08 -24.54 -23.61
CA GLY A 512 11.99 -24.80 -24.72
C GLY A 512 12.77 -23.56 -25.17
N ALA A 513 14.01 -23.79 -25.63
CA ALA A 513 14.94 -22.74 -26.05
C ALA A 513 14.40 -21.86 -27.19
N ALA A 514 13.59 -22.41 -28.09
CA ALA A 514 12.96 -21.65 -29.17
C ALA A 514 12.05 -20.52 -28.64
N VAL A 515 11.28 -20.78 -27.57
CA VAL A 515 10.40 -19.76 -26.98
C VAL A 515 11.24 -18.63 -26.38
N VAL A 516 12.33 -18.95 -25.69
CA VAL A 516 13.26 -17.94 -25.12
C VAL A 516 13.84 -17.08 -26.23
N ALA A 517 14.35 -17.70 -27.31
CA ALA A 517 14.91 -17.00 -28.45
C ALA A 517 13.88 -16.12 -29.17
N ASP A 518 12.65 -16.59 -29.37
CA ASP A 518 11.56 -15.80 -29.98
C ASP A 518 11.26 -14.55 -29.13
N ASN A 519 11.19 -14.70 -27.80
CA ASN A 519 10.94 -13.56 -26.91
C ASN A 519 12.10 -12.56 -26.94
N LEU A 520 13.35 -13.03 -26.94
CA LEU A 520 14.54 -12.19 -27.00
C LEU A 520 14.61 -11.39 -28.32
N ARG A 521 14.30 -12.03 -29.46
CA ARG A 521 14.23 -11.34 -30.76
C ARG A 521 13.15 -10.27 -30.79
N VAL A 522 11.98 -10.51 -30.19
CA VAL A 522 10.92 -9.49 -30.09
C VAL A 522 11.37 -8.30 -29.25
N VAL A 523 12.08 -8.51 -28.13
CA VAL A 523 12.63 -7.40 -27.33
C VAL A 523 13.65 -6.61 -28.16
N ARG A 524 14.57 -7.30 -28.84
CA ARG A 524 15.59 -6.67 -29.69
C ARG A 524 14.99 -5.82 -30.81
N ARG A 525 14.03 -6.38 -31.55
CA ARG A 525 13.32 -5.65 -32.59
C ARG A 525 12.54 -4.46 -32.03
N GLY A 526 11.94 -4.58 -30.84
CA GLY A 526 11.30 -3.45 -30.18
C GLY A 526 12.27 -2.32 -29.77
N PHE A 527 13.53 -2.66 -29.51
CA PHE A 527 14.61 -1.70 -29.23
C PHE A 527 15.13 -1.02 -30.52
N GLU A 528 15.26 -1.78 -31.61
CA GLU A 528 15.84 -1.33 -32.88
C GLU A 528 14.82 -0.66 -33.83
N GLU A 529 13.55 -1.11 -33.82
CA GLU A 529 12.47 -0.62 -34.70
C GLU A 529 11.57 0.43 -34.02
N ILE A 530 12.07 1.09 -32.97
CA ILE A 530 11.40 2.24 -32.39
C ILE A 530 11.65 3.49 -33.25
N HIS A 531 10.60 4.24 -33.53
CA HIS A 531 10.64 5.42 -34.38
C HIS A 531 10.29 6.71 -33.63
#